data_AF-A0AAD6M7Y5-F1
#
_entry.id   AF-A0AAD6M7Y5-F1
#
_cell.length_a   1.000
_cell.length_b   1.000
_cell.length_c   1.000
_cell.angle_alpha   90.00
_cell.angle_beta   90.00
_cell.angle_gamma   90.00
#
_symmetry.space_group_name_H-M   'P 1'
#
loop_
_entity.id
_entity.type
_entity.pdbx_description
1 polymer ?
#
loop_
_entity_poly.entity_id
_entity_poly.type
_entity_poly.pdbx_seq_one_letter_code
_entity_poly.pdbx_strand_id
1 'polypeptide(L)'
;MMDGHQSEWDPLAIRDLADNSVKVRLYVACHKTEILWRGQGRVGAEMSLHPMAEYHGAARAVGGCAIYVSDKPGQHDFNLLKKLVLPDGSILRAKLPGRPTRDCLFSDPARDGKSLLKIWNLNDFNGVIGVFNCQGAGWCRSRCDGWTGDSVLYSHVGGEVVYLPKDAAMPLTLKSREYEVFTVVPVKELANGVKFAPVGLVKMFNSGGAIKELQYDSSTTATVSMKARGCGLFGAYSSAQPKRISVDSKEVEFGFEEGTGLVTIDLSVPEEELYLWNITVEL
;
A
#
# COMPACT_ATOMS: atom_id res chain seq x y z
N MET A 1 -10.96 2.12 -61.06
CA MET A 1 -11.24 3.33 -60.25
C MET A 1 -11.27 2.92 -58.79
N MET A 2 -10.47 3.63 -57.99
CA MET A 2 -10.53 3.80 -56.52
C MET A 2 -10.23 2.59 -55.63
N ASP A 3 -8.92 2.43 -55.36
CA ASP A 3 -8.26 2.47 -54.05
C ASP A 3 -9.08 2.09 -52.80
N GLY A 4 -8.73 0.93 -52.23
CA GLY A 4 -8.97 0.60 -50.83
C GLY A 4 -7.62 0.44 -50.13
N HIS A 5 -7.20 1.48 -49.40
CA HIS A 5 -6.06 1.43 -48.48
C HIS A 5 -6.30 0.33 -47.42
N GLN A 6 -5.64 -0.81 -47.57
CA GLN A 6 -5.32 -1.67 -46.42
C GLN A 6 -4.15 -1.02 -45.69
N SER A 7 -4.42 -0.41 -44.53
CA SER A 7 -3.35 -0.07 -43.59
C SER A 7 -2.82 -1.39 -43.01
N GLU A 8 -1.67 -1.82 -43.51
CA GLU A 8 -0.83 -2.83 -42.88
C GLU A 8 -0.47 -2.35 -41.48
N TRP A 9 -0.97 -3.05 -40.45
CA TRP A 9 -0.42 -2.94 -39.11
C TRP A 9 0.88 -3.74 -39.09
N ASP A 10 2.01 -3.04 -39.16
CA ASP A 10 3.34 -3.61 -38.91
C ASP A 10 3.49 -3.92 -37.40
N PRO A 11 3.50 -5.19 -36.96
CA PRO A 11 3.65 -5.54 -35.55
C PRO A 11 5.12 -5.52 -35.08
N LEU A 12 6.07 -5.09 -35.91
CA LEU A 12 7.51 -5.22 -35.64
C LEU A 12 8.32 -3.93 -35.81
N ALA A 13 7.70 -2.77 -36.00
CA ALA A 13 8.40 -1.48 -35.94
C ALA A 13 8.65 -0.99 -34.49
N ILE A 14 9.32 -1.80 -33.66
CA ILE A 14 10.08 -1.30 -32.51
C ILE A 14 11.55 -1.55 -32.83
N ARG A 15 12.15 -0.59 -33.53
CA ARG A 15 13.60 -0.52 -33.70
C ARG A 15 14.24 -0.22 -32.34
N ASP A 16 15.21 -1.06 -31.97
CA ASP A 16 16.24 -0.92 -30.93
C ASP A 16 15.97 0.13 -29.83
N LEU A 17 15.36 -0.33 -28.74
CA LEU A 17 15.39 0.40 -27.47
C LEU A 17 16.72 0.12 -26.77
N ALA A 18 17.73 0.91 -27.12
CA ALA A 18 18.90 1.08 -26.29
C ALA A 18 18.44 1.60 -24.91
N ASP A 19 18.70 0.79 -23.87
CA ASP A 19 18.37 1.02 -22.44
C ASP A 19 16.87 1.17 -22.11
N ASN A 20 16.19 0.02 -21.97
CA ASN A 20 14.79 -0.10 -21.49
C ASN A 20 14.63 0.16 -19.96
N SER A 21 15.53 0.89 -19.31
CA SER A 21 15.41 1.21 -17.89
C SER A 21 14.43 2.35 -17.65
N VAL A 22 13.55 2.19 -16.66
CA VAL A 22 12.62 3.25 -16.23
C VAL A 22 13.20 3.92 -14.99
N LYS A 23 13.38 5.25 -15.06
CA LYS A 23 13.85 6.08 -13.94
C LYS A 23 12.65 6.76 -13.29
N VAL A 24 12.47 6.54 -11.99
CA VAL A 24 11.42 7.17 -11.18
C VAL A 24 12.06 7.86 -9.98
N ARG A 25 11.49 8.96 -9.51
CA ARG A 25 11.81 9.54 -8.20
C ARG A 25 10.71 9.14 -7.23
N LEU A 26 11.07 8.43 -6.17
CA LEU A 26 10.15 8.10 -5.08
C LEU A 26 10.12 9.28 -4.11
N TYR A 27 8.93 9.85 -3.91
CA TYR A 27 8.68 10.85 -2.88
C TYR A 27 7.87 10.17 -1.77
N VAL A 28 8.32 10.29 -0.53
CA VAL A 28 7.48 9.94 0.61
C VAL A 28 6.80 11.20 1.09
N ALA A 29 5.49 11.24 0.90
CA ALA A 29 4.66 12.22 1.55
C ALA A 29 3.60 11.45 2.33
N CYS A 30 3.40 11.73 3.62
CA CYS A 30 2.26 11.17 4.35
C CYS A 30 1.02 11.88 3.84
N HIS A 31 0.53 11.35 2.75
CA HIS A 31 -0.85 11.47 2.37
C HIS A 31 -1.41 10.12 2.78
N LYS A 32 -2.18 10.09 3.88
CA LYS A 32 -2.96 8.92 4.31
C LYS A 32 -3.75 8.38 3.10
N THR A 33 -3.20 7.45 2.34
CA THR A 33 -3.87 6.88 1.18
C THR A 33 -4.37 5.51 1.56
N GLU A 34 -5.66 5.43 1.86
CA GLU A 34 -6.44 4.30 1.40
C GLU A 34 -7.44 4.86 0.39
N ILE A 35 -7.10 4.74 -0.89
CA ILE A 35 -8.09 4.51 -1.93
C ILE A 35 -7.61 3.28 -2.69
N LEU A 36 -7.77 2.11 -2.07
CA LEU A 36 -8.09 0.89 -2.78
C LEU A 36 -8.50 -0.20 -1.78
N TRP A 37 -9.81 -0.44 -1.69
CA TRP A 37 -10.37 -1.79 -1.55
C TRP A 37 -10.09 -2.59 -0.26
N ARG A 38 -10.26 -1.97 0.92
CA ARG A 38 -10.63 -2.72 2.14
C ARG A 38 -11.76 -2.04 2.88
N GLY A 39 -12.99 -2.49 2.62
CA GLY A 39 -14.01 -2.45 3.66
C GLY A 39 -13.50 -3.32 4.83
N GLN A 40 -13.57 -2.81 6.06
CA GLN A 40 -13.37 -3.64 7.24
C GLN A 40 -14.37 -4.80 7.20
N GLY A 41 -13.84 -6.03 7.13
CA GLY A 41 -14.59 -7.25 6.92
C GLY A 41 -14.15 -7.96 5.64
N ARG A 42 -13.54 -9.15 5.82
CA ARG A 42 -13.30 -10.22 4.82
C ARG A 42 -13.74 -9.90 3.39
N VAL A 43 -12.79 -9.74 2.46
CA VAL A 43 -13.00 -9.63 0.99
C VAL A 43 -14.28 -8.85 0.66
N GLY A 44 -14.26 -7.54 0.96
CA GLY A 44 -15.43 -6.67 1.13
C GLY A 44 -16.53 -6.88 0.09
N ALA A 45 -17.69 -7.28 0.57
CA ALA A 45 -18.92 -7.33 -0.20
C ALA A 45 -19.59 -5.94 -0.23
N GLU A 46 -20.29 -5.68 -1.33
CA GLU A 46 -21.08 -4.50 -1.61
C GLU A 46 -22.37 -4.56 -0.79
N MET A 47 -22.65 -3.48 -0.07
CA MET A 47 -23.96 -3.24 0.56
C MET A 47 -24.72 -2.30 -0.36
N SER A 48 -25.69 -2.81 -1.11
CA SER A 48 -26.38 -2.06 -2.17
C SER A 48 -27.23 -0.89 -1.62
N LEU A 49 -27.57 -0.93 -0.33
CA LEU A 49 -28.30 0.14 0.36
C LEU A 49 -27.38 1.20 1.00
N HIS A 50 -26.06 1.05 0.92
CA HIS A 50 -25.13 2.04 1.46
C HIS A 50 -25.20 3.35 0.65
N PRO A 51 -25.10 4.54 1.28
CA PRO A 51 -25.18 5.82 0.54
C PRO A 51 -24.14 5.96 -0.59
N MET A 52 -23.00 5.28 -0.48
CA MET A 52 -21.93 5.22 -1.49
C MET A 52 -21.95 3.94 -2.35
N ALA A 53 -23.03 3.15 -2.31
CA ALA A 53 -23.11 1.88 -3.02
C ALA A 53 -22.96 2.05 -4.53
N GLU A 54 -23.67 3.02 -5.13
CA GLU A 54 -23.55 3.30 -6.56
C GLU A 54 -22.14 3.76 -6.97
N TYR A 55 -21.50 4.58 -6.13
CA TYR A 55 -20.12 5.01 -6.34
C TYR A 55 -19.15 3.82 -6.33
N HIS A 56 -19.30 2.90 -5.37
CA HIS A 56 -18.49 1.70 -5.29
C HIS A 56 -18.78 0.71 -6.43
N GLY A 57 -20.05 0.45 -6.74
CA GLY A 57 -20.48 -0.41 -7.84
C GLY A 57 -19.90 0.05 -9.17
N ALA A 58 -19.96 1.36 -9.46
CA ALA A 58 -19.32 1.93 -10.64
C ALA A 58 -17.80 1.68 -10.66
N ALA A 59 -17.10 1.87 -9.53
CA ALA A 59 -15.67 1.58 -9.43
C ALA A 59 -15.36 0.08 -9.63
N ARG A 60 -16.22 -0.83 -9.15
CA ARG A 60 -16.07 -2.28 -9.35
C ARG A 60 -16.23 -2.66 -10.82
N ALA A 61 -17.28 -2.14 -11.47
CA ALA A 61 -17.60 -2.42 -12.87
C ALA A 61 -16.46 -1.96 -13.80
N VAL A 62 -15.99 -0.71 -13.63
CA VAL A 62 -14.85 -0.17 -14.39
C VAL A 62 -13.56 -0.89 -14.04
N GLY A 63 -13.37 -1.27 -12.77
CA GLY A 63 -12.15 -1.93 -12.30
C GLY A 63 -11.94 -3.38 -12.75
N GLY A 64 -12.91 -4.00 -13.41
CA GLY A 64 -12.88 -5.43 -13.75
C GLY A 64 -12.98 -6.33 -12.51
N CYS A 65 -13.49 -5.79 -11.40
CA CYS A 65 -13.53 -6.47 -10.11
C CYS A 65 -14.69 -7.46 -10.01
N ALA A 66 -14.58 -8.41 -9.06
CA ALA A 66 -15.73 -9.22 -8.70
C ALA A 66 -16.78 -8.40 -7.94
N ILE A 67 -18.06 -8.72 -8.18
CA ILE A 67 -19.20 -8.17 -7.45
C ILE A 67 -19.64 -9.21 -6.42
N TYR A 68 -19.63 -8.81 -5.15
CA TYR A 68 -20.15 -9.61 -4.04
C TYR A 68 -21.20 -8.76 -3.35
N VAL A 69 -22.35 -9.32 -2.98
CA VAL A 69 -23.41 -8.58 -2.28
C VAL A 69 -23.56 -9.17 -0.88
N SER A 70 -23.51 -8.31 0.15
CA SER A 70 -23.67 -8.72 1.56
C SER A 70 -24.81 -8.00 2.26
N ASP A 71 -25.78 -7.50 1.49
CA ASP A 71 -27.01 -7.00 2.05
C ASP A 71 -27.73 -8.06 2.88
N LYS A 72 -28.55 -7.59 3.81
CA LYS A 72 -29.50 -8.47 4.49
C LYS A 72 -30.49 -9.05 3.47
N PRO A 73 -30.81 -10.36 3.51
CA PRO A 73 -31.81 -10.95 2.63
C PRO A 73 -33.12 -10.16 2.61
N GLY A 74 -33.61 -9.86 1.42
CA GLY A 74 -34.82 -9.06 1.21
C GLY A 74 -34.64 -7.55 1.33
N GLN A 75 -33.43 -7.06 1.60
CA GLN A 75 -33.08 -5.64 1.68
C GLN A 75 -32.03 -5.28 0.64
N HIS A 76 -32.43 -5.32 -0.63
CA HIS A 76 -31.54 -5.04 -1.76
C HIS A 76 -32.03 -3.83 -2.55
N ASP A 77 -31.10 -3.00 -3.02
CA ASP A 77 -31.34 -2.07 -4.10
C ASP A 77 -31.20 -2.79 -5.45
N PHE A 78 -32.31 -3.34 -5.93
CA PHE A 78 -32.35 -4.00 -7.23
C PHE A 78 -32.08 -3.06 -8.41
N ASN A 79 -32.24 -1.74 -8.26
CA ASN A 79 -31.90 -0.80 -9.33
C ASN A 79 -30.39 -0.69 -9.50
N LEU A 80 -29.64 -0.67 -8.39
CA LEU A 80 -28.18 -0.73 -8.43
C LEU A 80 -27.71 -2.10 -8.94
N LEU A 81 -28.25 -3.21 -8.42
CA LEU A 81 -27.81 -4.55 -8.82
C LEU A 81 -28.01 -4.81 -10.32
N LYS A 82 -29.11 -4.31 -10.91
CA LYS A 82 -29.35 -4.41 -12.36
C LYS A 82 -28.36 -3.63 -13.21
N LYS A 83 -27.60 -2.67 -12.65
CA LYS A 83 -26.49 -2.00 -13.35
C LYS A 83 -25.21 -2.86 -13.38
N LEU A 84 -25.10 -3.84 -12.49
CA LEU A 84 -23.89 -4.64 -12.27
C LEU A 84 -24.00 -6.09 -12.76
N VAL A 85 -25.21 -6.66 -12.68
CA VAL A 85 -25.47 -8.08 -12.90
C VAL A 85 -26.61 -8.24 -13.91
N LEU A 86 -26.41 -9.14 -14.88
CA LEU A 86 -27.40 -9.50 -15.88
C LEU A 86 -28.49 -10.43 -15.28
N PRO A 87 -29.66 -10.57 -15.93
CA PRO A 87 -30.74 -11.44 -15.42
C PRO A 87 -30.35 -12.92 -15.24
N ASP A 88 -29.33 -13.38 -15.96
CA ASP A 88 -28.78 -14.74 -15.85
C ASP A 88 -27.74 -14.89 -14.72
N GLY A 89 -27.47 -13.82 -13.96
CA GLY A 89 -26.50 -13.78 -12.87
C GLY A 89 -25.06 -13.53 -13.30
N SER A 90 -24.79 -13.42 -14.60
CA SER A 90 -23.47 -13.07 -15.10
C SER A 90 -23.17 -11.56 -14.97
N ILE A 91 -21.90 -11.18 -15.08
CA ILE A 91 -21.46 -9.78 -14.97
C ILE A 91 -20.73 -9.32 -16.22
N LEU A 92 -20.86 -8.04 -16.54
CA LEU A 92 -20.14 -7.39 -17.63
C LEU A 92 -18.73 -6.98 -17.17
N ARG A 93 -17.87 -7.97 -16.92
CA ARG A 93 -16.52 -7.74 -16.40
C ARG A 93 -15.58 -7.23 -17.51
N ALA A 94 -14.95 -6.09 -17.27
CA ALA A 94 -13.89 -5.57 -18.13
C ALA A 94 -12.62 -6.44 -18.09
N LYS A 95 -11.83 -6.44 -19.17
CA LYS A 95 -10.74 -7.40 -19.42
C LYS A 95 -9.51 -7.26 -18.52
N LEU A 96 -9.17 -6.04 -18.13
CA LEU A 96 -7.96 -5.74 -17.38
C LEU A 96 -8.30 -5.44 -15.91
N PRO A 97 -7.32 -5.45 -15.00
CA PRO A 97 -7.47 -4.69 -13.76
C PRO A 97 -7.63 -3.20 -14.09
N GLY A 98 -8.50 -2.49 -13.36
CA GLY A 98 -8.68 -1.05 -13.53
C GLY A 98 -7.36 -0.29 -13.39
N ARG A 99 -7.01 0.53 -14.40
CA ARG A 99 -5.77 1.30 -14.42
C ARG A 99 -6.06 2.78 -14.21
N PRO A 100 -5.34 3.48 -13.31
CA PRO A 100 -5.42 4.93 -13.27
C PRO A 100 -4.96 5.50 -14.62
N THR A 101 -5.58 6.60 -15.05
CA THR A 101 -5.06 7.36 -16.19
C THR A 101 -3.74 8.03 -15.81
N ARG A 102 -2.90 8.31 -16.81
CA ARG A 102 -1.56 8.87 -16.61
C ARG A 102 -1.55 10.18 -15.83
N ASP A 103 -2.57 11.02 -15.98
CA ASP A 103 -2.72 12.30 -15.28
C ASP A 103 -3.09 12.15 -13.79
N CYS A 104 -3.60 10.99 -13.37
CA CYS A 104 -3.90 10.70 -11.97
C CYS A 104 -2.73 10.03 -11.23
N LEU A 105 -1.72 9.51 -11.94
CA LEU A 105 -0.70 8.63 -11.34
C LEU A 105 0.15 9.32 -10.26
N PHE A 106 0.36 10.64 -10.39
CA PHE A 106 1.18 11.45 -9.48
C PHE A 106 0.40 12.59 -8.80
N SER A 107 -0.93 12.50 -8.82
CA SER A 107 -1.83 13.46 -8.20
C SER A 107 -2.44 12.84 -6.93
N ASP A 108 -2.83 13.65 -5.95
CA ASP A 108 -3.61 13.19 -4.79
C ASP A 108 -5.10 13.51 -5.02
N PRO A 109 -5.85 12.65 -5.74
CA PRO A 109 -7.26 12.88 -6.06
C PRO A 109 -8.17 12.89 -4.83
N ALA A 110 -7.63 12.59 -3.64
CA ALA A 110 -8.40 12.57 -2.42
C ALA A 110 -8.36 13.90 -1.65
N ARG A 111 -7.35 14.75 -1.89
CA ARG A 111 -7.06 15.89 -0.99
C ARG A 111 -6.51 17.15 -1.62
N ASP A 112 -6.02 17.08 -2.84
CA ASP A 112 -5.41 18.25 -3.47
C ASP A 112 -6.43 19.35 -3.85
N GLY A 113 -7.73 19.11 -3.61
CA GLY A 113 -8.81 20.04 -3.93
C GLY A 113 -9.03 20.27 -5.42
N LYS A 114 -8.37 19.48 -6.29
CA LYS A 114 -8.27 19.75 -7.73
C LYS A 114 -8.46 18.50 -8.59
N SER A 115 -7.81 17.41 -8.25
CA SER A 115 -7.74 16.22 -9.09
C SER A 115 -8.91 15.28 -8.84
N LEU A 116 -9.34 14.62 -9.92
CA LEU A 116 -10.29 13.51 -9.89
C LEU A 116 -9.51 12.22 -10.11
N LEU A 117 -9.97 11.11 -9.51
CA LEU A 117 -9.44 9.79 -9.80
C LEU A 117 -10.11 9.28 -11.07
N LYS A 118 -9.34 8.99 -12.10
CA LYS A 118 -9.85 8.44 -13.36
C LYS A 118 -9.28 7.05 -13.54
N ILE A 119 -10.16 6.07 -13.68
CA ILE A 119 -9.80 4.66 -13.89
C ILE A 119 -10.34 4.24 -15.24
N TRP A 120 -9.54 3.57 -16.06
CA TRP A 120 -9.96 3.07 -17.36
C TRP A 120 -9.73 1.57 -17.50
N ASN A 121 -10.46 0.96 -18.43
CA ASN A 121 -10.41 -0.46 -18.74
C ASN A 121 -10.88 -0.74 -20.18
N LEU A 122 -10.69 -1.97 -20.64
CA LEU A 122 -11.05 -2.45 -21.97
C LEU A 122 -12.11 -3.54 -21.91
N ASN A 123 -12.99 -3.55 -22.91
CA ASN A 123 -13.92 -4.63 -23.24
C ASN A 123 -13.47 -5.30 -24.54
N ASP A 124 -14.26 -6.24 -25.06
CA ASP A 124 -13.93 -6.93 -26.32
C ASP A 124 -13.79 -5.98 -27.52
N PHE A 125 -14.64 -4.95 -27.59
CA PHE A 125 -14.76 -4.09 -28.75
C PHE A 125 -14.71 -2.58 -28.43
N ASN A 126 -14.59 -2.19 -27.16
CA ASN A 126 -14.55 -0.79 -26.72
C ASN A 126 -13.83 -0.63 -25.37
N GLY A 127 -13.80 0.58 -24.82
CA GLY A 127 -13.24 0.87 -23.50
C GLY A 127 -14.25 1.55 -22.58
N VAL A 128 -13.97 1.52 -21.28
CA VAL A 128 -14.76 2.18 -20.25
C VAL A 128 -13.85 3.03 -19.36
N ILE A 129 -14.31 4.22 -18.98
CA ILE A 129 -13.61 5.11 -18.05
C ILE A 129 -14.57 5.57 -16.95
N GLY A 130 -14.14 5.42 -15.70
CA GLY A 130 -14.80 5.97 -14.53
C GLY A 130 -14.05 7.20 -14.04
N VAL A 131 -14.79 8.26 -13.70
CA VAL A 131 -14.24 9.52 -13.17
C VAL A 131 -14.86 9.76 -11.80
N PHE A 132 -14.02 9.77 -10.78
CA PHE A 132 -14.41 9.68 -9.38
C PHE A 132 -13.90 10.91 -8.63
N ASN A 133 -14.81 11.67 -8.02
CA ASN A 133 -14.44 12.72 -7.09
C ASN A 133 -14.17 12.10 -5.72
N CYS A 134 -12.90 11.85 -5.46
CA CYS A 134 -12.45 11.28 -4.20
C CYS A 134 -12.14 12.34 -3.13
N GLN A 135 -12.40 13.63 -3.39
CA GLN A 135 -12.01 14.70 -2.47
C GLN A 135 -12.68 14.53 -1.11
N GLY A 136 -11.88 14.66 -0.05
CA GLY A 136 -12.32 14.42 1.32
C GLY A 136 -12.44 12.93 1.69
N ALA A 137 -12.20 12.01 0.77
CA ALA A 137 -12.09 10.58 1.10
C ALA A 137 -10.83 10.37 1.96
N GLY A 138 -11.02 9.79 3.13
CA GLY A 138 -9.93 9.49 4.04
C GLY A 138 -10.42 8.78 5.30
N TRP A 139 -9.53 8.00 5.90
CA TRP A 139 -9.85 7.33 7.14
C TRP A 139 -9.86 8.31 8.33
N CYS A 140 -10.78 8.08 9.26
CA CYS A 140 -10.95 8.85 10.48
C CYS A 140 -9.64 8.91 11.29
N ARG A 141 -9.34 10.10 11.80
CA ARG A 141 -8.08 10.52 12.41
C ARG A 141 -8.09 10.33 13.94
N SER A 142 -7.61 9.21 14.46
CA SER A 142 -6.70 9.35 15.60
C SER A 142 -5.36 9.82 15.02
N ARG A 143 -4.91 10.98 15.50
CA ARG A 143 -3.80 11.78 14.97
C ARG A 143 -2.49 10.98 14.96
N CYS A 144 -1.73 11.08 13.87
CA CYS A 144 -0.28 11.02 13.95
C CYS A 144 0.19 12.36 14.54
N ASP A 145 -0.06 12.59 15.82
CA ASP A 145 0.42 13.79 16.50
C ASP A 145 1.95 13.74 16.51
N GLY A 146 2.59 14.68 15.82
CA GLY A 146 4.03 14.85 15.80
C GLY A 146 4.81 14.01 14.78
N TRP A 147 4.27 13.72 13.60
CA TRP A 147 5.10 13.29 12.45
C TRP A 147 5.78 14.50 11.81
N THR A 148 7.09 14.44 11.64
CA THR A 148 7.92 15.57 11.16
C THR A 148 7.98 15.67 9.64
N GLY A 149 7.56 14.64 8.91
CA GLY A 149 7.73 14.52 7.47
C GLY A 149 8.79 13.48 7.07
N ASP A 150 9.65 13.09 8.00
CA ASP A 150 10.74 12.14 7.76
C ASP A 150 10.21 10.70 7.75
N SER A 151 10.78 9.86 6.89
CA SER A 151 10.35 8.46 6.73
C SER A 151 11.53 7.55 6.47
N VAL A 152 11.32 6.25 6.65
CA VAL A 152 12.26 5.21 6.22
C VAL A 152 11.62 4.40 5.11
N LEU A 153 12.43 4.11 4.10
CA LEU A 153 12.12 3.17 3.03
C LEU A 153 12.91 1.89 3.29
N TYR A 154 12.23 0.76 3.45
CA TYR A 154 12.88 -0.55 3.41
C TYR A 154 12.71 -1.17 2.02
N SER A 155 13.82 -1.39 1.32
CA SER A 155 13.86 -2.11 0.04
C SER A 155 13.79 -3.62 0.31
N HIS A 156 12.78 -4.29 -0.26
CA HIS A 156 12.60 -5.73 -0.06
C HIS A 156 13.54 -6.58 -0.90
N VAL A 157 13.92 -6.12 -2.10
CA VAL A 157 14.86 -6.81 -2.98
C VAL A 157 16.31 -6.49 -2.60
N GLY A 158 16.61 -5.23 -2.31
CA GLY A 158 17.93 -4.77 -1.87
C GLY A 158 18.26 -5.14 -0.42
N GLY A 159 17.25 -5.28 0.45
CA GLY A 159 17.43 -5.68 1.84
C GLY A 159 17.98 -4.58 2.76
N GLU A 160 17.84 -3.32 2.35
CA GLU A 160 18.41 -2.16 3.01
C GLU A 160 17.34 -1.15 3.45
N VAL A 161 17.66 -0.35 4.48
CA VAL A 161 16.86 0.79 4.90
C VAL A 161 17.49 2.09 4.44
N VAL A 162 16.66 3.00 3.93
CA VAL A 162 17.06 4.34 3.53
C VAL A 162 16.24 5.34 4.33
N TYR A 163 16.94 6.18 5.09
CA TYR A 163 16.33 7.35 5.72
C TYR A 163 16.04 8.42 4.68
N LEU A 164 14.78 8.84 4.59
CA LEU A 164 14.33 9.87 3.66
C LEU A 164 13.81 11.07 4.45
N PRO A 165 14.55 12.19 4.48
CA PRO A 165 14.06 13.44 5.07
C PRO A 165 12.79 13.94 4.37
N LYS A 166 12.04 14.78 5.06
CA LYS A 166 10.90 15.49 4.48
C LYS A 166 11.26 16.14 3.14
N ASP A 167 10.38 15.99 2.16
CA ASP A 167 10.49 16.54 0.80
C ASP A 167 11.68 16.02 -0.03
N ALA A 168 12.47 15.09 0.51
CA ALA A 168 13.51 14.39 -0.23
C ALA A 168 12.90 13.31 -1.14
N ALA A 169 13.66 12.96 -2.18
CA ALA A 169 13.28 11.92 -3.12
C ALA A 169 14.44 10.97 -3.38
N MET A 170 14.14 9.67 -3.49
CA MET A 170 15.13 8.67 -3.84
C MET A 170 14.99 8.28 -5.32
N PRO A 171 16.05 8.36 -6.13
CA PRO A 171 16.02 7.85 -7.49
C PRO A 171 15.95 6.32 -7.47
N LEU A 172 15.06 5.75 -8.27
CA LEU A 172 14.97 4.31 -8.52
C LEU A 172 15.11 4.07 -10.03
N THR A 173 15.97 3.14 -10.40
CA THR A 173 16.10 2.68 -11.79
C THR A 173 15.88 1.17 -11.80
N LEU A 174 14.88 0.72 -12.56
CA LEU A 174 14.61 -0.70 -12.77
C LEU A 174 14.74 -1.02 -14.25
N LYS A 175 15.45 -2.10 -14.59
CA LYS A 175 15.54 -2.61 -15.95
C LYS A 175 14.28 -3.42 -16.31
N SER A 176 14.18 -3.81 -17.58
CA SER A 176 13.11 -4.68 -18.04
C SER A 176 13.03 -5.96 -17.19
N ARG A 177 11.84 -6.23 -16.64
CA ARG A 177 11.53 -7.38 -15.75
C ARG A 177 12.17 -7.34 -14.35
N GLU A 178 12.82 -6.25 -13.97
CA GLU A 178 13.19 -6.01 -12.57
C GLU A 178 11.99 -5.43 -11.81
N TYR A 179 11.96 -5.67 -10.51
CA TYR A 179 10.93 -5.14 -9.61
C TYR A 179 11.58 -4.76 -8.28
N GLU A 180 10.88 -3.91 -7.54
CA GLU A 180 11.21 -3.58 -6.17
C GLU A 180 9.91 -3.34 -5.40
N VAL A 181 9.92 -3.68 -4.11
CA VAL A 181 8.85 -3.35 -3.18
C VAL A 181 9.48 -2.55 -2.06
N PHE A 182 8.82 -1.46 -1.67
CA PHE A 182 9.24 -0.65 -0.53
C PHE A 182 8.20 -0.70 0.57
N THR A 183 8.64 -0.99 1.80
CA THR A 183 7.87 -0.66 2.98
C THR A 183 8.23 0.75 3.42
N VAL A 184 7.23 1.62 3.49
CA VAL A 184 7.38 3.03 3.87
C VAL A 184 6.89 3.21 5.29
N VAL A 185 7.74 3.71 6.18
CA VAL A 185 7.43 3.86 7.60
C VAL A 185 7.68 5.30 8.03
N PRO A 186 6.70 6.00 8.63
CA PRO A 186 6.94 7.32 9.20
C PRO A 186 7.93 7.22 10.36
N VAL A 187 8.92 8.12 10.39
CA VAL A 187 9.87 8.19 11.50
C VAL A 187 9.23 8.88 12.68
N LYS A 188 9.41 8.29 13.87
CA LYS A 188 9.10 8.93 15.14
C LYS A 188 10.40 9.31 15.85
N GLU A 189 10.53 10.57 16.22
CA GLU A 189 11.58 11.03 17.12
C GLU A 189 11.10 10.87 18.57
N LEU A 190 11.92 10.23 19.39
CA LEU A 190 11.66 9.96 20.80
C LEU A 190 12.18 11.09 21.68
N ALA A 191 11.80 11.10 22.96
CA ALA A 191 12.18 12.15 23.91
C ALA A 191 13.71 12.29 24.09
N ASN A 192 14.47 11.22 23.85
CA ASN A 192 15.93 11.21 23.89
C ASN A 192 16.61 11.62 22.55
N GLY A 193 15.83 12.03 21.53
CA GLY A 193 16.32 12.41 20.20
C GLY A 193 16.57 11.24 19.25
N VAL A 194 16.43 9.98 19.70
CA VAL A 194 16.56 8.82 18.82
C VAL A 194 15.37 8.74 17.88
N LYS A 195 15.66 8.50 16.60
CA LYS A 195 14.65 8.33 15.55
C LYS A 195 14.42 6.86 15.31
N PHE A 196 13.16 6.44 15.35
CA PHE A 196 12.77 5.04 15.25
C PHE A 196 11.63 4.84 14.26
N ALA A 197 11.68 3.76 13.48
CA ALA A 197 10.64 3.40 12.52
C ALA A 197 10.54 1.87 12.37
N PRO A 198 9.45 1.21 12.82
CA PRO A 198 9.33 -0.25 12.73
C PRO A 198 8.92 -0.70 11.32
N VAL A 199 9.68 -1.62 10.72
CA VAL A 199 9.48 -2.11 9.33
C VAL A 199 8.62 -3.37 9.28
N GLY A 200 8.73 -4.26 10.27
CA GLY A 200 7.97 -5.50 10.33
C GLY A 200 8.75 -6.73 9.84
N LEU A 201 8.07 -7.76 9.33
CA LEU A 201 8.72 -9.00 8.85
C LEU A 201 9.38 -8.80 7.48
N VAL A 202 10.68 -8.54 7.47
CA VAL A 202 11.41 -8.01 6.29
C VAL A 202 11.48 -8.96 5.10
N LYS A 203 11.26 -10.26 5.31
CA LYS A 203 11.17 -11.27 4.25
C LYS A 203 9.78 -11.37 3.60
N MET A 204 8.80 -10.59 4.06
CA MET A 204 7.45 -10.52 3.49
C MET A 204 7.32 -9.28 2.60
N PHE A 205 6.67 -9.37 1.44
CA PHE A 205 6.43 -8.20 0.57
C PHE A 205 5.61 -7.07 1.22
N ASN A 206 4.79 -7.40 2.23
CA ASN A 206 4.08 -6.43 3.04
C ASN A 206 4.51 -6.59 4.50
N SER A 207 5.77 -6.23 4.80
CA SER A 207 6.37 -6.44 6.13
C SER A 207 5.62 -5.68 7.22
N GLY A 208 5.26 -4.42 6.97
CA GLY A 208 4.55 -3.57 7.93
C GLY A 208 3.21 -4.16 8.36
N GLY A 209 2.59 -5.00 7.51
CA GLY A 209 1.36 -5.72 7.82
C GLY A 209 1.46 -6.69 9.01
N ALA A 210 2.67 -7.05 9.45
CA ALA A 210 2.92 -7.86 10.64
C ALA A 210 2.61 -7.12 11.94
N ILE A 211 2.81 -5.79 11.98
CA ILE A 211 2.67 -4.97 13.20
C ILE A 211 1.17 -4.70 13.46
N LYS A 212 0.70 -5.01 14.66
CA LYS A 212 -0.70 -4.87 15.08
C LYS A 212 -0.93 -3.77 16.11
N GLU A 213 0.06 -3.53 16.95
CA GLU A 213 0.04 -2.45 17.94
C GLU A 213 1.44 -1.82 18.01
N LEU A 214 1.49 -0.51 18.25
CA LEU A 214 2.72 0.25 18.40
C LEU A 214 2.51 1.36 19.42
N GLN A 215 3.40 1.43 20.41
CA GLN A 215 3.39 2.39 21.49
C GLN A 215 4.79 2.94 21.69
N TYR A 216 4.88 4.26 21.82
CA TYR A 216 6.12 4.96 22.12
C TYR A 216 6.03 5.46 23.55
N ASP A 217 6.93 5.03 24.41
CA ASP A 217 7.02 5.59 25.75
C ASP A 217 7.67 6.99 25.69
N SER A 218 7.08 7.93 26.43
CA SER A 218 7.54 9.32 26.54
C SER A 218 8.46 9.56 27.73
N SER A 219 8.75 8.51 28.51
CA SER A 219 9.70 8.53 29.61
C SER A 219 11.16 8.71 29.14
N THR A 220 12.06 9.00 30.08
CA THR A 220 13.49 9.22 29.81
C THR A 220 14.23 7.98 29.28
N THR A 221 13.66 6.78 29.40
CA THR A 221 14.26 5.52 28.94
C THR A 221 13.97 5.19 27.47
N ALA A 222 13.17 6.01 26.78
CA ALA A 222 12.90 5.93 25.34
C ALA A 222 12.64 4.48 24.84
N THR A 223 11.60 3.87 25.38
CA THR A 223 11.20 2.50 25.05
C THR A 223 10.15 2.50 23.95
N VAL A 224 10.29 1.60 22.98
CA VAL A 224 9.28 1.35 21.94
C VAL A 224 8.72 -0.05 22.13
N SER A 225 7.41 -0.15 22.30
CA SER A 225 6.70 -1.43 22.46
C SER A 225 5.79 -1.68 21.27
N MET A 226 5.83 -2.89 20.73
CA MET A 226 5.03 -3.28 19.58
C MET A 226 4.51 -4.71 19.72
N LYS A 227 3.34 -4.96 19.12
CA LYS A 227 2.83 -6.32 18.93
C LYS A 227 2.94 -6.72 17.47
N ALA A 228 3.55 -7.86 17.19
CA ALA A 228 3.75 -8.35 15.84
C ALA A 228 3.20 -9.77 15.65
N ARG A 229 2.64 -10.05 14.48
CA ARG A 229 2.17 -11.38 14.08
C ARG A 229 3.11 -12.01 13.07
N GLY A 230 3.41 -13.29 13.24
CA GLY A 230 4.16 -14.12 12.29
C GLY A 230 5.49 -14.58 12.88
N CYS A 231 6.45 -14.96 12.03
CA CYS A 231 7.76 -15.47 12.43
C CYS A 231 8.83 -15.10 11.39
N GLY A 232 10.10 -15.32 11.74
CA GLY A 232 11.28 -14.99 10.96
C GLY A 232 11.83 -13.60 11.25
N LEU A 233 12.67 -13.11 10.34
CA LEU A 233 13.40 -11.86 10.52
C LEU A 233 12.46 -10.65 10.57
N PHE A 234 12.46 -9.97 11.71
CA PHE A 234 11.75 -8.73 11.96
C PHE A 234 12.75 -7.57 11.96
N GLY A 235 12.40 -6.48 11.27
CA GLY A 235 13.25 -5.32 11.09
C GLY A 235 12.63 -4.03 11.63
N ALA A 236 13.50 -3.12 12.03
CA ALA A 236 13.18 -1.73 12.33
C ALA A 236 14.37 -0.83 11.95
N TYR A 237 14.13 0.45 11.75
CA TYR A 237 15.18 1.45 11.71
C TYR A 237 15.32 2.12 13.07
N SER A 238 16.57 2.35 13.48
CA SER A 238 16.94 3.17 14.61
C SER A 238 18.15 4.03 14.26
N SER A 239 18.12 5.33 14.58
CA SER A 239 19.28 6.22 14.38
C SER A 239 20.42 5.98 15.37
N ALA A 240 20.19 5.16 16.41
CA ALA A 240 21.19 4.77 17.40
C ALA A 240 21.04 3.28 17.72
N GLN A 241 22.14 2.63 18.10
CA GLN A 241 22.11 1.21 18.47
C GLN A 241 21.20 1.00 19.69
N PRO A 242 20.21 0.08 19.62
CA PRO A 242 19.42 -0.27 20.79
C PRO A 242 20.31 -0.82 21.92
N LYS A 243 19.93 -0.51 23.16
CA LYS A 243 20.62 -1.04 24.35
C LYS A 243 20.21 -2.49 24.60
N ARG A 244 18.93 -2.79 24.41
CA ARG A 244 18.33 -4.10 24.65
C ARG A 244 17.06 -4.28 23.81
N ILE A 245 16.82 -5.51 23.36
CA ILE A 245 15.56 -5.91 22.74
C ILE A 245 15.05 -7.16 23.45
N SER A 246 13.75 -7.17 23.76
CA SER A 246 13.09 -8.34 24.34
C SER A 246 11.85 -8.74 23.56
N VAL A 247 11.64 -10.04 23.43
CA VAL A 247 10.44 -10.66 22.85
C VAL A 247 9.75 -11.46 23.96
N ASP A 248 8.49 -11.12 24.25
CA ASP A 248 7.70 -11.66 25.38
C ASP A 248 8.46 -11.65 26.71
N SER A 249 9.06 -10.49 27.00
CA SER A 249 9.87 -10.24 28.20
C SER A 249 11.17 -11.06 28.30
N LYS A 250 11.55 -11.79 27.25
CA LYS A 250 12.85 -12.48 27.16
C LYS A 250 13.79 -11.67 26.29
N GLU A 251 14.96 -11.36 26.80
CA GLU A 251 16.01 -10.68 26.03
C GLU A 251 16.47 -11.56 24.86
N VAL A 252 16.63 -10.95 23.69
CA VAL A 252 17.04 -11.63 22.46
C VAL A 252 18.26 -10.96 21.86
N GLU A 253 19.08 -11.75 21.17
CA GLU A 253 20.14 -11.21 20.33
C GLU A 253 19.54 -10.44 19.14
N PHE A 254 20.21 -9.35 18.76
CA PHE A 254 19.78 -8.52 17.64
C PHE A 254 20.98 -8.06 16.81
N GLY A 255 20.74 -7.89 15.52
CA GLY A 255 21.68 -7.24 14.61
C GLY A 255 21.43 -5.73 14.58
N PHE A 256 22.50 -4.94 14.45
CA PHE A 256 22.44 -3.51 14.16
C PHE A 256 23.48 -3.15 13.11
N GLU A 257 23.03 -2.57 12.00
CA GLU A 257 23.88 -2.09 10.92
C GLU A 257 24.11 -0.58 11.07
N GLU A 258 25.27 -0.18 11.59
CA GLU A 258 25.57 1.23 11.91
C GLU A 258 25.43 2.17 10.70
N GLY A 259 25.72 1.70 9.48
CA GLY A 259 25.69 2.52 8.27
C GLY A 259 24.28 2.90 7.82
N THR A 260 23.29 2.02 8.05
CA THR A 260 21.90 2.20 7.58
C THR A 260 20.94 2.48 8.74
N GLY A 261 21.29 2.06 9.96
CA GLY A 261 20.41 2.05 11.13
C GLY A 261 19.46 0.85 11.17
N LEU A 262 19.66 -0.18 10.33
CA LEU A 262 18.83 -1.37 10.33
C LEU A 262 19.06 -2.20 11.60
N VAL A 263 18.00 -2.39 12.37
CA VAL A 263 17.91 -3.31 13.50
C VAL A 263 17.16 -4.56 13.06
N THR A 264 17.67 -5.75 13.35
CA THR A 264 17.00 -7.01 13.05
C THR A 264 16.96 -7.97 14.23
N ILE A 265 15.82 -8.63 14.43
CA ILE A 265 15.65 -9.74 15.37
C ILE A 265 14.96 -10.92 14.69
N ASP A 266 15.20 -12.14 15.17
CA ASP A 266 14.50 -13.33 14.69
C ASP A 266 13.31 -13.66 15.60
N LEU A 267 12.12 -13.77 15.03
CA LEU A 267 10.92 -14.20 15.75
C LEU A 267 10.68 -15.68 15.51
N SER A 268 10.62 -16.45 16.60
CA SER A 268 10.35 -17.88 16.58
C SER A 268 9.02 -18.22 15.88
N VAL A 269 8.87 -19.49 15.48
CA VAL A 269 7.56 -19.99 15.04
C VAL A 269 6.64 -20.08 16.26
N PRO A 270 5.46 -19.44 16.25
CA PRO A 270 4.53 -19.51 17.37
C PRO A 270 3.86 -20.87 17.45
N GLU A 271 3.57 -21.34 18.67
CA GLU A 271 2.85 -22.60 18.91
C GLU A 271 1.33 -22.46 18.70
N GLU A 272 0.79 -21.26 18.89
CA GLU A 272 -0.64 -20.96 18.79
C GLU A 272 -0.99 -20.21 17.50
N GLU A 273 -2.18 -20.48 16.96
CA GLU A 273 -2.71 -19.70 15.84
C GLU A 273 -3.01 -18.25 16.25
N LEU A 274 -2.75 -17.31 15.33
CA LEU A 274 -2.98 -15.87 15.54
C LEU A 274 -2.15 -15.23 16.66
N TYR A 275 -1.09 -15.89 17.13
CA TYR A 275 -0.19 -15.38 18.16
C TYR A 275 0.39 -13.99 17.84
N LEU A 276 0.52 -13.17 18.88
CA LEU A 276 1.10 -11.83 18.82
C LEU A 276 2.30 -11.74 19.75
N TRP A 277 3.49 -11.63 19.16
CA TRP A 277 4.75 -11.37 19.88
C TRP A 277 4.73 -9.98 20.48
N ASN A 278 5.08 -9.85 21.77
CA ASN A 278 5.32 -8.55 22.40
C ASN A 278 6.81 -8.21 22.27
N ILE A 279 7.14 -7.24 21.42
CA ILE A 279 8.52 -6.81 21.18
C ILE A 279 8.71 -5.46 21.87
N THR A 280 9.77 -5.36 22.67
CA THR A 280 10.17 -4.14 23.36
C THR A 280 11.59 -3.79 22.95
N VAL A 281 11.81 -2.55 22.52
CA VAL A 281 13.11 -2.01 22.13
C VAL A 281 13.46 -0.85 23.06
N GLU A 282 14.59 -0.96 23.75
CA GLU A 282 15.12 0.08 24.63
C GLU A 282 16.26 0.82 23.93
N LEU A 283 16.15 2.15 23.82
CA LEU A 283 17.03 3.01 23.03
C LEU A 283 17.87 3.95 23.91
#